data_AF-A0A7Z8VUN1-F1
#
_entry.id   AF-A0A7Z8VUN1-F1
#
_cell.length_a   1.000
_cell.length_b   1.000
_cell.length_c   1.000
_cell.angle_alpha   90.00
_cell.angle_beta   90.00
_cell.angle_gamma   90.00
#
_symmetry.space_group_name_H-M   'P 1'
#
loop_
_entity.id
_entity.type
_entity.pdbx_description
1 polymer ?
#
loop_
_entity_poly.entity_id
_entity_poly.type
_entity_poly.pdbx_seq_one_letter_code
_entity_poly.pdbx_strand_id
1 'polypeptide(L)'
;MRKLLAIFGNTFLTVLICVTFATAQAEDKIFSEAELDQMMAPIALYPDSLLSQILMACTYPADINDAIQWSKNNPNQKGDAAVNAVQDKSWDPSVMSLVAFPQVL
;
A
#
# COMPACT_ATOMS: atom_id res chain seq x y z
N MET A 1 -50.95 -7.64 21.23
CA MET A 1 -50.50 -6.34 20.69
C MET A 1 -49.45 -5.59 21.53
N ARG A 2 -49.01 -6.10 22.69
CA ARG A 2 -47.95 -5.43 23.50
C ARG A 2 -46.51 -5.83 23.13
N LYS A 3 -46.29 -7.05 22.65
CA LYS A 3 -44.94 -7.53 22.25
C LYS A 3 -44.44 -6.96 20.91
N LEU A 4 -45.35 -6.52 20.04
CA LEU A 4 -45.02 -5.94 18.74
C LEU A 4 -44.48 -4.49 18.87
N LEU A 5 -44.92 -3.75 19.89
CA LEU A 5 -44.47 -2.38 20.16
C LEU A 5 -43.08 -2.33 20.81
N ALA A 6 -42.69 -3.39 21.53
CA ALA A 6 -41.37 -3.50 22.17
C ALA A 6 -40.24 -3.86 21.18
N ILE A 7 -40.54 -4.62 20.12
CA ILE A 7 -39.56 -5.03 19.10
C ILE A 7 -39.14 -3.82 18.25
N PHE A 8 -40.08 -2.93 17.92
CA PHE A 8 -39.80 -1.67 17.22
C PHE A 8 -38.95 -0.70 18.05
N GLY A 9 -39.18 -0.61 19.37
CA GLY A 9 -38.35 0.20 20.26
C GLY A 9 -36.91 -0.30 20.37
N ASN A 10 -36.72 -1.62 20.39
CA ASN A 10 -35.39 -2.23 20.49
C ASN A 10 -34.60 -2.15 19.18
N THR A 11 -35.26 -2.22 18.01
CA THR A 11 -34.58 -2.01 16.71
C THR A 11 -34.24 -0.54 16.46
N PHE A 12 -35.08 0.39 16.94
CA PHE A 12 -34.79 1.82 16.85
C PHE A 12 -33.61 2.23 17.75
N LEU A 13 -33.46 1.57 18.91
CA LEU A 13 -32.33 1.81 19.82
C LEU A 13 -31.00 1.25 19.28
N THR A 14 -31.01 0.11 18.56
CA THR A 14 -29.79 -0.45 17.96
C THR A 14 -29.29 0.36 16.76
N VAL A 15 -30.19 0.96 15.96
CA VAL A 15 -29.79 1.81 14.83
C VAL A 15 -29.15 3.11 15.32
N LEU A 16 -29.60 3.65 16.46
CA LEU A 16 -29.03 4.88 17.02
C LEU A 16 -27.59 4.70 17.54
N ILE A 17 -27.24 3.50 18.02
CA ILE A 17 -25.87 3.17 18.49
C ILE A 17 -24.90 2.97 17.32
N CYS A 18 -25.36 2.56 16.12
CA CYS A 18 -24.49 2.38 14.96
C CYS A 18 -24.08 3.71 14.28
N VAL A 19 -24.88 4.77 14.41
CA VAL A 19 -24.59 6.06 13.74
C VAL A 19 -23.50 6.85 14.47
N THR A 20 -23.31 6.65 15.78
CA THR A 20 -22.25 7.33 16.54
C THR A 20 -20.82 6.84 16.26
N PHE A 21 -20.65 5.70 15.58
CA PHE A 21 -19.31 5.22 15.19
C PHE A 21 -18.84 5.75 13.83
N ALA A 22 -19.71 6.41 13.05
CA ALA A 22 -19.37 6.85 11.69
C ALA A 22 -18.81 8.27 11.60
N THR A 23 -18.88 9.06 12.66
CA THR A 23 -18.20 10.36 12.73
C THR A 23 -16.81 10.17 13.32
N ALA A 24 -15.90 9.57 12.53
CA ALA A 24 -14.48 9.82 12.74
C ALA A 24 -14.29 11.33 12.54
N GLN A 25 -14.23 12.08 13.66
CA GLN A 25 -13.84 13.48 13.63
C GLN A 25 -12.41 13.52 13.07
N ALA A 26 -12.27 13.91 11.81
CA ALA A 26 -11.01 14.44 11.32
C ALA A 26 -10.78 15.77 12.05
N GLU A 27 -10.16 15.71 13.22
CA GLU A 27 -9.48 16.88 13.76
C GLU A 27 -8.39 17.26 12.76
N ASP A 28 -8.36 18.53 12.33
CA ASP A 28 -7.22 19.11 11.62
C ASP A 28 -6.01 19.11 12.56
N LYS A 29 -5.39 17.94 12.72
CA LYS A 29 -4.19 17.78 13.52
C LYS A 29 -3.05 18.40 12.74
N ILE A 30 -2.66 19.62 13.13
CA ILE A 30 -1.44 20.24 12.64
C ILE A 30 -0.27 19.49 13.27
N PHE A 31 0.41 18.69 12.46
CA PHE A 31 1.62 17.99 12.86
C PHE A 31 2.77 19.00 12.99
N SER A 32 3.55 18.86 14.06
CA SER A 32 4.84 19.55 14.18
C SER A 32 5.85 18.96 13.17
N GLU A 33 6.89 19.73 12.82
CA GLU A 33 7.96 19.25 11.93
C GLU A 33 8.60 17.97 12.45
N ALA A 34 8.81 17.86 13.77
CA ALA A 34 9.36 16.66 14.40
C ALA A 34 8.43 15.43 14.27
N GLU A 35 7.10 15.62 14.31
CA GLU A 35 6.14 14.54 14.06
C GLU A 35 6.16 14.11 12.59
N LEU A 36 6.26 15.06 11.66
CA LEU A 36 6.40 14.77 10.23
C LEU A 36 7.70 14.00 9.94
N ASP A 37 8.82 14.44 10.50
CA ASP A 37 10.11 13.75 10.37
C ASP A 37 10.03 12.32 10.90
N GLN A 38 9.36 12.11 12.04
CA GLN A 38 9.17 10.78 12.60
C GLN A 38 8.30 9.88 11.70
N MET A 39 7.28 10.45 11.06
CA MET A 39 6.44 9.74 10.09
C MET A 39 7.19 9.41 8.79
N MET A 40 8.11 10.28 8.37
CA MET A 40 8.90 10.14 7.14
C MET A 40 10.17 9.28 7.33
N ALA A 41 10.61 9.07 8.57
CA ALA A 41 11.82 8.32 8.90
C ALA A 41 11.97 6.96 8.19
N PRO A 42 10.91 6.14 8.01
CA PRO A 42 11.01 4.88 7.26
C PRO A 42 11.33 5.08 5.77
N ILE A 43 10.83 6.16 5.16
CA ILE A 43 10.99 6.45 3.73
C ILE A 43 12.34 7.15 3.48
N ALA A 44 12.79 8.00 4.41
CA ALA A 44 14.04 8.74 4.32
C ALA A 44 15.31 7.86 4.26
N LEU A 45 15.19 6.59 4.66
CA LEU A 45 16.29 5.60 4.57
C LEU A 45 16.41 4.95 3.18
N TYR A 46 15.43 5.13 2.29
CA TYR A 46 15.50 4.60 0.93
C TYR A 46 16.18 5.58 -0.01
N PRO A 47 16.99 5.10 -0.99
CA PRO A 47 17.60 5.97 -1.98
C PRO A 47 16.55 6.68 -2.84
N ASP A 48 16.74 7.98 -3.11
CA ASP A 48 15.85 8.77 -3.99
C ASP A 48 15.67 8.14 -5.38
N SER A 49 16.70 7.45 -5.89
CA SER A 49 16.66 6.73 -7.16
C SER A 49 15.69 5.54 -7.13
N LEU A 50 15.61 4.82 -6.01
CA LEU A 50 14.65 3.73 -5.83
C LEU A 50 13.22 4.25 -5.76
N LEU A 51 12.99 5.34 -5.02
CA LEU A 51 11.68 5.99 -4.95
C LEU A 51 11.21 6.46 -6.33
N SER A 52 12.11 7.05 -7.11
CA SER A 52 11.81 7.49 -8.48
C SER A 52 11.40 6.30 -9.37
N GLN A 53 12.09 5.17 -9.26
CA GLN A 53 11.74 3.97 -10.02
C GLN A 53 10.39 3.39 -9.59
N ILE A 54 10.08 3.39 -8.29
CA ILE A 54 8.76 2.95 -7.80
C ILE A 54 7.66 3.83 -8.40
N LEU A 55 7.81 5.15 -8.34
CA LEU A 55 6.81 6.09 -8.87
C LEU A 55 6.57 5.90 -10.38
N MET A 56 7.62 5.66 -11.15
CA MET A 56 7.51 5.35 -12.58
C MET A 56 6.86 3.98 -12.80
N ALA A 57 7.30 2.95 -12.08
CA ALA A 57 6.79 1.59 -12.22
C ALA A 57 5.30 1.47 -11.82
N CYS A 58 4.80 2.34 -10.93
CA CYS A 58 3.39 2.40 -10.56
C CYS A 58 2.46 2.69 -11.76
N THR A 59 2.96 3.24 -12.87
CA THR A 59 2.16 3.43 -14.09
C THR A 59 1.99 2.15 -14.91
N TYR A 60 2.68 1.06 -14.55
CA TYR A 60 2.69 -0.22 -15.27
C TYR A 60 2.28 -1.40 -14.36
N PRO A 61 1.02 -1.46 -13.89
CA PRO A 61 0.59 -2.47 -12.93
C PRO A 61 0.62 -3.91 -13.47
N ALA A 62 0.47 -4.10 -14.78
CA ALA A 62 0.55 -5.43 -15.41
C ALA A 62 1.98 -5.98 -15.34
N ASP A 63 2.97 -5.17 -15.70
CA ASP A 63 4.40 -5.54 -15.66
C ASP A 63 4.85 -5.83 -14.22
N ILE A 64 4.35 -5.07 -13.23
CA ILE A 64 4.61 -5.32 -11.81
C ILE A 64 4.10 -6.71 -11.38
N ASN A 65 2.91 -7.11 -11.80
CA ASN A 65 2.38 -8.42 -11.44
C ASN A 65 3.25 -9.57 -12.00
N ASP A 66 3.71 -9.42 -13.24
CA ASP A 66 4.63 -10.39 -13.87
C ASP A 66 6.01 -10.39 -13.19
N ALA A 67 6.52 -9.21 -12.83
CA ALA A 67 7.78 -9.07 -12.09
C ALA A 67 7.71 -9.70 -10.69
N ILE A 68 6.58 -9.57 -9.97
CA ILE A 68 6.34 -10.24 -8.69
C ILE A 68 6.36 -11.76 -8.87
N GLN A 69 5.66 -12.27 -9.88
CA GLN A 69 5.62 -13.72 -10.15
C GLN A 69 7.02 -14.23 -10.52
N TRP A 70 7.75 -13.49 -11.35
CA TRP A 70 9.13 -13.80 -11.71
C TRP A 70 10.04 -13.81 -10.48
N SER A 71 9.96 -12.81 -9.60
CA SER A 71 10.76 -12.71 -8.37
C SER A 71 10.51 -13.89 -7.44
N LYS A 72 9.25 -14.30 -7.26
CA LYS A 72 8.88 -15.49 -6.48
C LYS A 72 9.45 -16.79 -7.04
N ASN A 73 9.50 -16.92 -8.36
CA ASN A 73 10.04 -18.10 -9.03
C ASN A 73 11.58 -18.12 -9.06
N ASN A 74 12.23 -16.98 -8.82
CA ASN A 74 13.68 -16.80 -8.88
C ASN A 74 14.25 -16.26 -7.55
N PRO A 75 14.02 -16.92 -6.40
CA PRO A 75 14.37 -16.39 -5.07
C PRO A 75 15.88 -16.16 -4.85
N ASN A 76 16.71 -16.79 -5.68
CA ASN A 76 18.17 -16.69 -5.64
C ASN A 76 18.71 -15.55 -6.52
N GLN A 77 17.89 -14.98 -7.41
CA GLN A 77 18.30 -13.86 -8.25
C GLN A 77 18.06 -12.54 -7.49
N LYS A 78 19.14 -11.78 -7.27
CA LYS A 78 19.12 -10.52 -6.52
C LYS A 78 20.08 -9.52 -7.14
N GLY A 79 19.86 -8.23 -6.90
CA GLY A 79 20.72 -7.18 -7.43
C GLY A 79 20.84 -7.25 -8.95
N ASP A 80 22.03 -6.95 -9.47
CA ASP A 80 22.29 -6.90 -10.91
C ASP A 80 22.00 -8.22 -11.64
N ALA A 81 22.15 -9.37 -10.97
CA ALA A 81 21.86 -10.67 -11.56
C ALA A 81 20.37 -10.79 -11.92
N ALA A 82 19.48 -10.25 -11.09
CA ALA A 82 18.04 -10.25 -11.36
C ALA A 82 17.69 -9.33 -12.54
N VAL A 83 18.26 -8.13 -12.57
CA VAL A 83 18.05 -7.16 -13.66
C VAL A 83 18.52 -7.73 -15.00
N ASN A 84 19.70 -8.36 -15.01
CA ASN A 84 20.24 -8.99 -16.22
C ASN A 84 19.36 -10.15 -16.72
N ALA A 85 18.73 -10.89 -15.81
CA ALA A 85 17.88 -12.03 -16.14
C ALA A 85 16.52 -11.63 -16.74
N VAL A 86 16.14 -10.35 -16.66
CA VAL A 86 14.85 -9.84 -17.17
C VAL A 86 15.01 -8.86 -18.33
N GLN A 87 16.23 -8.67 -18.86
CA GLN A 87 16.47 -7.76 -19.99
C GLN A 87 15.73 -8.16 -21.28
N ASP A 88 15.29 -9.41 -21.38
CA ASP A 88 14.50 -9.92 -22.50
C ASP A 88 12.99 -9.63 -22.36
N LYS A 89 12.55 -9.10 -21.21
CA LYS A 89 11.15 -8.79 -20.94
C LYS A 89 10.77 -7.46 -21.59
N SER A 90 9.50 -7.30 -21.93
CA SER A 90 8.95 -6.06 -22.49
C SER A 90 8.59 -5.01 -21.42
N TRP A 91 9.09 -5.17 -20.19
CA TRP A 91 8.76 -4.29 -19.07
C TRP A 91 9.45 -2.92 -19.22
N ASP A 92 8.89 -1.90 -18.58
CA ASP A 92 9.60 -0.63 -18.44
C ASP A 92 10.90 -0.82 -17.61
N PRO A 93 11.99 -0.09 -17.92
CA PRO A 93 13.25 -0.16 -17.17
C PRO A 93 13.09 0.09 -15.66
N SER A 94 12.10 0.90 -15.26
CA SER A 94 11.77 1.08 -13.84
C SER A 94 11.31 -0.23 -13.19
N VAL A 95 10.42 -1.00 -13.84
CA VAL A 95 9.95 -2.30 -13.36
C VAL A 95 11.08 -3.33 -13.32
N MET A 96 11.92 -3.38 -14.37
CA MET A 96 13.10 -4.26 -14.41
C MET A 96 14.06 -3.96 -13.26
N SER A 97 14.23 -2.70 -12.91
CA SER A 97 15.15 -2.32 -11.82
C SER A 97 14.60 -2.74 -10.45
N LEU A 98 13.28 -2.86 -10.28
CA LEU A 98 12.67 -3.31 -9.03
C LEU A 98 12.89 -4.81 -8.75
N VAL A 99 13.13 -5.65 -9.77
CA VAL A 99 13.43 -7.08 -9.51
C VAL A 99 14.75 -7.32 -8.79
N ALA A 100 15.65 -6.32 -8.79
CA ALA A 100 16.86 -6.32 -7.95
C ALA A 100 16.53 -6.33 -6.45
N PHE A 101 15.33 -5.86 -6.08
CA PHE A 101 14.87 -5.65 -4.71
C PHE A 101 13.56 -6.42 -4.45
N PRO A 102 13.59 -7.76 -4.30
CA PRO A 102 12.37 -8.55 -4.08
C PRO A 102 11.48 -8.12 -2.91
N GLN A 103 12.03 -7.40 -1.94
CA GLN A 103 11.31 -6.90 -0.77
C GLN A 103 10.38 -5.70 -1.05
N VAL A 104 10.53 -5.03 -2.20
CA VAL A 104 9.69 -3.87 -2.58
C VAL A 104 8.63 -4.21 -3.64
N LEU A 105 8.60 -5.47 -4.08
CA LEU A 105 7.64 -6.05 -5.02
C LEU A 105 6.58 -6.88 -4.27
#